data_AF-V6L188-F1
#
_entry.id   AF-V6L188-F1
#
_cell.length_a   1.000
_cell.length_b   1.000
_cell.length_c   1.000
_cell.angle_alpha   90.00
_cell.angle_beta   90.00
_cell.angle_gamma   90.00
#
_symmetry.space_group_name_H-M   'P 1'
#
loop_
_entity.id
_entity.type
_entity.pdbx_description
1 polymer ?
#
loop_
_entity_poly.entity_id
_entity_poly.type
_entity_poly.pdbx_seq_one_letter_code
_entity_poly.pdbx_strand_id
1 'polypeptide(L)'
;MTPALGGLLMAEYPQLLQTVLDTTRPRELAEFYRQLLGMTYRPGDEPPADGAPDAADWLVLRDAHGANRLAFAEFTGPREAGESSRGL
;
A
#
# COMPACT_ATOMS: atom_id res chain seq x y z
N MET A 1 -14.02 40.20 -18.21
CA MET A 1 -13.72 39.79 -16.83
C MET A 1 -13.20 38.36 -16.90
N THR A 2 -11.88 38.21 -16.97
CA THR A 2 -11.20 36.93 -17.15
C THR A 2 -10.92 36.34 -15.78
N PRO A 3 -11.36 35.13 -15.43
CA PRO A 3 -10.88 34.51 -14.21
C PRO A 3 -9.43 34.05 -14.46
N ALA A 4 -8.54 34.47 -13.55
CA ALA A 4 -7.15 34.08 -13.54
C ALA A 4 -7.04 32.57 -13.24
N LEU A 5 -6.39 31.85 -14.15
CA LEU A 5 -5.72 30.59 -13.83
C LEU A 5 -4.51 30.93 -12.96
N GLY A 6 -4.42 30.40 -11.73
CA GLY A 6 -3.16 30.44 -10.98
C GLY A 6 -3.30 30.47 -9.47
N GLY A 7 -3.44 29.30 -8.87
CA GLY A 7 -3.25 29.08 -7.45
C GLY A 7 -3.63 27.64 -7.17
N LEU A 8 -2.63 26.79 -6.91
CA LEU A 8 -2.82 25.43 -6.42
C LEU A 8 -3.90 25.44 -5.36
N LEU A 9 -5.09 24.92 -5.66
CA LEU A 9 -6.06 24.59 -4.63
C LEU A 9 -5.38 23.51 -3.79
N MET A 10 -4.62 23.93 -2.78
CA MET A 10 -4.35 23.06 -1.65
C MET A 10 -5.73 22.62 -1.20
N ALA A 11 -6.01 21.33 -1.34
CA ALA A 11 -7.29 20.78 -0.94
C ALA A 11 -7.58 21.29 0.48
N GLU A 12 -8.75 21.90 0.67
CA GLU A 12 -9.17 22.48 1.94
C GLU A 12 -9.04 21.47 3.09
N TYR A 13 -9.07 20.18 2.73
CA TYR A 13 -8.88 19.04 3.61
C TYR A 13 -7.86 18.04 3.04
N PRO A 14 -7.18 17.27 3.92
CA PRO A 14 -6.38 16.13 3.51
C PRO A 14 -7.17 15.19 2.59
N GLN A 15 -6.53 14.75 1.51
CA GLN A 15 -7.12 13.78 0.59
C GLN A 15 -6.73 12.38 1.04
N LEU A 16 -7.70 11.47 1.08
CA LEU A 16 -7.42 10.06 1.35
C LEU A 16 -6.55 9.50 0.22
N LEU A 17 -5.32 9.09 0.55
CA LEU A 17 -4.40 8.52 -0.41
C LEU A 17 -4.79 7.08 -0.78
N GLN A 18 -4.91 6.22 0.23
CA GLN A 18 -5.23 4.80 0.09
C GLN A 18 -5.61 4.21 1.46
N THR A 19 -6.31 3.08 1.48
CA THR A 19 -6.55 2.30 2.69
C THR A 19 -5.52 1.18 2.80
N VAL A 20 -4.94 1.00 3.99
CA VAL A 20 -3.97 -0.07 4.28
C VAL A 20 -4.68 -1.18 5.05
N LEU A 21 -4.46 -2.42 4.62
CA LEU A 21 -4.99 -3.63 5.25
C LEU A 21 -3.83 -4.48 5.78
N ASP A 22 -3.81 -4.68 7.10
CA ASP A 22 -2.87 -5.61 7.74
C ASP A 22 -3.37 -7.05 7.63
N THR A 23 -2.49 -7.95 7.22
CA THR A 23 -2.80 -9.39 7.07
C THR A 23 -1.54 -10.24 7.22
N THR A 24 -1.69 -11.50 7.59
CA THR A 24 -0.59 -12.48 7.60
C THR A 24 -0.28 -13.01 6.19
N ARG A 25 -1.15 -12.75 5.21
CA ARG A 25 -1.02 -13.24 3.83
C ARG A 25 -1.30 -12.10 2.82
N PRO A 26 -0.41 -11.11 2.73
CA PRO A 26 -0.62 -9.89 1.93
C PRO A 26 -0.84 -10.19 0.45
N ARG A 27 -0.06 -11.09 -0.15
CA ARG A 27 -0.19 -11.45 -1.56
C ARG A 27 -1.54 -12.09 -1.89
N GLU A 28 -1.99 -13.05 -1.09
CA GLU A 28 -3.27 -13.74 -1.33
C GLU A 28 -4.44 -12.76 -1.28
N LEU A 29 -4.44 -11.85 -0.30
CA LEU A 29 -5.49 -10.85 -0.16
C LEU A 29 -5.43 -9.80 -1.28
N ALA A 30 -4.23 -9.40 -1.68
CA ALA A 30 -4.04 -8.49 -2.81
C ALA A 30 -4.57 -9.11 -4.12
N GLU A 31 -4.27 -10.37 -4.40
CA GLU A 31 -4.79 -11.06 -5.59
C GLU A 31 -6.31 -11.14 -5.60
N PHE A 32 -6.92 -11.41 -4.43
CA PHE A 32 -8.37 -11.41 -4.31
C PHE A 32 -8.98 -10.06 -4.69
N TYR A 33 -8.50 -8.95 -4.12
CA TYR A 33 -9.02 -7.62 -4.43
C TYR A 33 -8.68 -7.16 -5.85
N ARG A 34 -7.50 -7.55 -6.38
CA ARG A 34 -7.10 -7.29 -7.77
C ARG A 34 -8.10 -7.86 -8.75
N GLN A 35 -8.48 -9.13 -8.57
CA GLN A 35 -9.43 -9.83 -9.45
C GLN A 35 -10.86 -9.36 -9.21
N LEU A 36 -11.27 -9.16 -7.96
CA LEU A 36 -12.63 -8.73 -7.60
C LEU A 36 -12.95 -7.33 -8.12
N LEU A 37 -12.00 -6.40 -8.02
CA LEU A 37 -12.20 -4.97 -8.32
C LEU A 37 -11.58 -4.53 -9.65
N GLY A 38 -10.93 -5.44 -10.38
CA GLY A 38 -10.27 -5.13 -11.66
C GLY A 38 -9.10 -4.15 -11.51
N MET A 39 -8.39 -4.20 -10.38
CA MET A 39 -7.27 -3.31 -10.09
C MET A 39 -5.95 -3.86 -10.65
N THR A 40 -4.90 -3.03 -10.66
CA THR A 40 -3.55 -3.42 -11.09
C THR A 40 -2.54 -3.15 -10.00
N TYR A 41 -1.44 -3.93 -9.95
CA TYR A 41 -0.33 -3.61 -9.06
C TYR A 41 0.30 -2.27 -9.44
N ARG A 42 0.83 -1.59 -8.42
CA ARG A 42 1.83 -0.56 -8.63
C ARG A 42 3.08 -1.22 -9.23
N PRO A 43 3.75 -0.58 -10.22
CA PRO A 43 5.00 -1.09 -10.77
C PRO A 43 6.02 -1.40 -9.66
N GLY A 44 6.56 -2.61 -9.67
CA GLY A 44 7.48 -3.16 -8.67
C GLY A 44 6.81 -4.01 -7.59
N ASP A 45 5.49 -3.98 -7.46
CA ASP A 45 4.74 -4.80 -6.50
C ASP A 45 4.15 -6.07 -7.16
N GLU A 46 4.42 -6.31 -8.45
CA GLU A 46 4.03 -7.53 -9.14
C GLU A 46 4.67 -8.78 -8.51
N PRO A 47 3.98 -9.95 -8.59
CA PRO A 47 4.57 -11.20 -8.12
C PRO A 47 5.86 -11.54 -8.89
N PRO A 48 6.84 -12.19 -8.25
CA PRO A 48 8.06 -12.64 -8.92
C PRO A 48 7.73 -13.55 -10.11
N ALA A 49 8.32 -13.28 -11.27
CA ALA A 49 8.02 -14.01 -12.50
C ALA A 49 8.37 -15.51 -12.43
N ASP A 50 9.38 -15.86 -11.63
CA ASP A 50 9.94 -17.22 -11.58
C ASP A 50 9.37 -18.07 -10.42
N GLY A 51 8.28 -17.63 -9.77
CA GLY A 51 7.72 -18.31 -8.61
C GLY A 51 8.64 -18.30 -7.38
N ALA A 52 9.66 -17.43 -7.39
CA ALA A 52 10.52 -17.20 -6.25
C ALA A 52 9.69 -16.74 -5.03
N PRO A 53 10.19 -16.98 -3.79
CA PRO A 53 9.51 -16.52 -2.59
C PRO A 53 9.22 -15.03 -2.67
N ASP A 54 7.97 -14.67 -2.45
CA ASP A 54 7.55 -13.29 -2.42
C ASP A 54 7.87 -12.69 -1.05
N ALA A 55 8.87 -11.80 -1.01
CA ALA A 55 9.31 -11.11 0.18
C ALA A 55 8.76 -9.67 0.26
N ALA A 56 7.68 -9.37 -0.49
CA ALA A 56 7.10 -8.04 -0.49
C ALA A 56 6.29 -7.79 0.79
N ASP A 57 6.93 -7.08 1.73
CA ASP A 57 6.31 -6.61 2.99
C ASP A 57 5.20 -5.56 2.76
N TRP A 58 5.14 -5.00 1.54
CA TRP A 58 4.22 -3.92 1.17
C TRP A 58 3.78 -4.05 -0.29
N LEU A 59 2.47 -4.16 -0.51
CA LEU A 59 1.87 -4.25 -1.85
C LEU A 59 0.85 -3.14 -2.07
N VAL A 60 0.83 -2.53 -3.25
CA VAL A 60 -0.16 -1.50 -3.60
C VAL A 60 -0.94 -1.89 -4.84
N LEU A 61 -2.27 -1.74 -4.76
CA LEU A 61 -3.19 -1.82 -5.89
C LEU A 61 -3.69 -0.43 -6.29
N ARG A 62 -3.76 -0.22 -7.60
CA ARG A 62 -4.21 1.00 -8.26
C ARG A 62 -5.48 0.75 -9.06
N ASP A 63 -6.33 1.77 -9.14
CA ASP A 63 -7.48 1.76 -10.04
C ASP A 63 -7.08 1.97 -11.50
N ALA A 64 -8.05 1.91 -12.41
CA ALA A 64 -7.86 2.12 -13.85
C ALA A 64 -7.32 3.52 -14.21
N HIS A 65 -7.40 4.50 -13.30
CA HIS A 65 -6.83 5.83 -13.47
C HIS A 65 -5.42 5.96 -12.87
N GLY A 66 -4.87 4.87 -12.32
CA GLY A 66 -3.54 4.82 -11.72
C GLY A 66 -3.48 5.37 -10.29
N ALA A 67 -4.61 5.72 -9.68
CA ALA A 67 -4.64 6.18 -8.29
C ALA A 67 -4.50 4.99 -7.34
N ASN A 68 -3.69 5.13 -6.31
CA ASN A 68 -3.59 4.10 -5.27
C ASN A 68 -4.94 3.98 -4.54
N ARG A 69 -5.37 2.74 -4.26
CA ARG A 69 -6.63 2.47 -3.55
C ARG A 69 -6.43 1.62 -2.32
N LEU A 70 -5.76 0.48 -2.50
CA LEU A 70 -5.51 -0.48 -1.43
C LEU A 70 -4.01 -0.73 -1.31
N ALA A 71 -3.55 -0.80 -0.07
CA ALA A 71 -2.24 -1.32 0.24
C ALA A 71 -2.35 -2.46 1.25
N PHE A 72 -1.40 -3.39 1.20
CA PHE A 72 -1.36 -4.58 2.05
C PHE A 72 -0.01 -4.62 2.74
N ALA A 73 -0.03 -4.74 4.07
CA ALA A 73 1.16 -4.86 4.88
C ALA A 73 1.16 -6.20 5.62
N GLU A 74 2.33 -6.81 5.74
CA GLU A 74 2.48 -8.01 6.55
C GLU A 74 2.40 -7.67 8.04
N PHE A 75 1.47 -8.32 8.75
CA PHE A 75 1.43 -8.25 10.20
C PHE A 75 2.45 -9.22 10.80
N THR A 76 3.61 -8.71 11.23
CA THR A 76 4.66 -9.53 11.85
C THR A 76 4.52 -9.70 13.38
N GLY A 77 3.40 -9.29 13.98
CA GLY A 77 3.22 -9.28 15.44
C GLY A 77 3.98 -8.13 16.14
N PRO A 78 3.76 -7.93 17.45
CA PRO A 78 4.53 -6.95 18.20
C PRO A 78 6.01 -7.34 18.18
N ARG A 79 6.90 -6.39 17.83
CA ARG A 79 8.32 -6.51 18.16
C ARG A 79 8.41 -6.45 19.69
N GLU A 80 8.73 -7.57 20.33
CA GLU A 80 9.18 -7.58 21.72
C GLU A 80 10.26 -6.50 21.83
N ALA A 81 9.98 -5.43 22.59
CA ALA A 81 10.97 -4.40 22.85
C ALA A 81 12.11 -5.09 23.57
N GLY A 82 13.23 -5.31 22.86
CA GLY A 82 14.38 -6.02 23.39
C GLY A 82 14.69 -5.51 24.78
N GLU A 83 14.72 -6.43 25.74
CA GLU A 83 15.33 -6.25 27.06
C GLU A 83 16.66 -5.55 26.89
N SER A 84 16.66 -4.23 27.06
CA SER A 84 17.87 -3.46 27.08
C SER A 84 18.52 -3.75 28.42
N SER A 85 19.50 -4.65 28.37
CA SER A 85 20.36 -5.06 29.47
C SER A 85 20.79 -3.85 30.30
N ARG A 86 20.09 -3.62 31.42
CA ARG A 86 20.70 -3.00 32.61
C ARG A 86 21.53 -4.09 33.28
N GLY A 87 22.68 -4.36 32.69
CA GLY A 87 23.66 -5.30 33.19
C GLY A 87 25.04 -4.65 33.19
N LEU A 88 25.42 -4.20 34.39
CA LEU A 88 26.76 -3.83 34.89
C LEU A 88 27.42 -2.55 34.36
#